data_AF-A0A3D1HA70-F1
#
_entry.id   AF-A0A3D1HA70-F1
#
_cell.length_a   1.000
_cell.length_b   1.000
_cell.length_c   1.000
_cell.angle_alpha   90.00
_cell.angle_beta   90.00
_cell.angle_gamma   90.00
#
_symmetry.space_group_name_H-M   'P 1'
#
loop_
_entity.id
_entity.type
_entity.pdbx_description
1 polymer ?
#
loop_
_entity_poly.entity_id
_entity_poly.type
_entity_poly.pdbx_seq_one_letter_code
_entity_poly.pdbx_strand_id
1 'polypeptide(L)'
;SLTCGEDGAELCVPAESKEAALIDRLALRQCLGALSPEDRSLIIMRFFRGKTQAETAKILGFTQVGVSRRERKILAELREKLI
;
A
#
# COMPACT_ATOMS: atom_id res chain seq x y z
N SER A 1 8.35 -37.22 35.23
CA SER A 1 8.12 -36.57 33.94
C SER A 1 8.75 -35.21 33.95
N LEU A 2 9.70 -34.98 33.04
CA LEU A 2 10.48 -33.75 32.93
C LEU A 2 9.84 -32.82 31.88
N THR A 3 9.76 -31.56 32.31
CA THR A 3 9.74 -30.29 31.54
C THR A 3 8.53 -29.93 30.68
N CYS A 4 7.83 -28.89 31.16
CA CYS A 4 7.07 -27.92 30.38
C CYS A 4 7.85 -27.48 29.14
N GLY A 5 7.17 -27.42 27.99
CA GLY A 5 7.67 -26.75 26.80
C GLY A 5 6.73 -25.63 26.44
N GLU A 6 7.05 -24.40 26.82
CA GLU A 6 6.35 -23.19 26.37
C GLU A 6 7.36 -22.02 26.33
N ASP A 7 8.28 -22.05 25.38
CA ASP A 7 9.01 -20.85 24.95
C ASP A 7 8.39 -20.36 23.64
N GLY A 8 7.12 -19.94 23.75
CA GLY A 8 6.50 -19.09 22.76
C GLY A 8 7.16 -17.72 22.85
N ALA A 9 8.20 -17.50 22.05
CA ALA A 9 8.76 -16.17 21.85
C ALA A 9 7.65 -15.27 21.28
N GLU A 10 6.94 -14.57 22.15
CA GLU A 10 6.19 -13.37 21.78
C GLU A 10 7.20 -12.42 21.14
N LEU A 11 7.20 -12.37 19.80
CA LEU A 11 7.78 -11.24 19.10
C LEU A 11 6.98 -10.01 19.53
N CYS A 12 7.51 -9.32 20.53
CA CYS A 12 7.08 -7.98 20.89
C CYS A 12 7.29 -7.11 19.66
N VAL A 13 6.23 -6.87 18.90
CA VAL A 13 6.24 -5.89 17.82
C VAL A 13 6.56 -4.55 18.48
N PRO A 14 7.68 -3.88 18.14
CA PRO A 14 7.98 -2.58 18.73
C PRO A 14 6.84 -1.63 18.36
N ALA A 15 6.28 -0.94 19.35
CA ALA A 15 5.32 0.12 19.09
C ALA A 15 6.00 1.15 18.18
N GLU A 16 5.52 1.26 16.95
CA GLU A 16 6.05 2.13 15.92
C GLU A 16 6.12 3.57 16.47
N SER A 17 7.33 4.13 16.56
CA SER A 17 7.51 5.48 17.12
C SER A 17 6.84 6.52 16.22
N LYS A 18 6.31 7.61 16.81
CA LYS A 18 5.67 8.70 16.05
C LYS A 18 6.56 9.24 14.93
N GLU A 19 7.87 9.34 15.18
CA GLU A 19 8.88 9.69 14.17
C GLU A 19 8.89 8.73 12.97
N ALA A 20 8.84 7.42 13.21
CA ALA A 20 8.86 6.40 12.15
C ALA A 20 7.61 6.53 11.26
N ALA A 21 6.43 6.66 11.87
CA ALA A 21 5.19 6.90 11.14
C ALA A 21 5.20 8.21 10.32
N LEU A 22 5.91 9.25 10.78
CA LEU A 22 6.09 10.49 10.01
C LEU A 22 7.01 10.28 8.81
N ILE A 23 8.11 9.55 9.00
CA ILE A 23 9.06 9.19 7.93
C ILE A 23 8.34 8.36 6.86
N ASP A 24 7.56 7.35 7.24
CA ASP A 24 6.82 6.49 6.31
C ASP A 24 5.78 7.29 5.51
N ARG A 25 5.08 8.22 6.16
CA ARG A 25 4.13 9.13 5.48
C ARG A 25 4.84 10.04 4.48
N LEU A 26 6.02 10.54 4.81
CA LEU A 26 6.81 11.37 3.91
C LEU A 26 7.30 10.55 2.70
N ALA A 27 7.85 9.37 2.94
CA ALA A 27 8.29 8.44 1.89
C ALA A 27 7.13 8.05 0.96
N LEU A 28 5.96 7.72 1.52
CA LEU A 28 4.76 7.43 0.75
C LEU A 28 4.33 8.62 -0.12
N ARG A 29 4.35 9.85 0.43
CA ARG A 29 4.02 11.06 -0.35
C ARG A 29 4.98 11.26 -1.52
N GLN A 30 6.27 11.02 -1.32
CA GLN A 30 7.26 11.12 -2.40
C GLN A 30 7.01 10.05 -3.47
N CYS A 31 6.76 8.81 -3.07
CA CYS A 31 6.48 7.71 -4.00
C CYS A 31 5.22 7.96 -4.82
N LEU A 32 4.14 8.45 -4.20
CA LEU A 32 2.92 8.85 -4.90
C LEU A 32 3.13 10.07 -5.81
N GLY A 33 4.06 10.95 -5.46
CA GLY A 33 4.45 12.10 -6.28
C GLY A 33 5.24 11.71 -7.53
N ALA A 34 5.94 10.58 -7.50
CA ALA A 34 6.69 10.04 -8.64
C ALA A 34 5.81 9.25 -9.63
N LEU A 35 4.56 8.94 -9.27
CA LEU A 35 3.63 8.28 -10.18
C LEU A 35 3.21 9.21 -11.33
N SER A 36 2.88 8.62 -12.47
CA SER A 36 2.23 9.36 -13.56
C SER A 36 0.90 9.97 -13.08
N PRO A 37 0.44 11.09 -13.67
CA PRO A 37 -0.83 11.71 -13.27
C PRO A 37 -2.03 10.75 -13.32
N GLU A 38 -2.05 9.85 -14.30
CA GLU A 38 -3.09 8.82 -14.45
C GLU A 38 -3.02 7.76 -13.34
N ASP A 39 -1.82 7.25 -13.05
CA ASP A 39 -1.62 6.24 -11.99
C ASP A 39 -1.93 6.81 -10.61
N ARG A 40 -1.52 8.06 -10.36
CA ARG A 40 -1.87 8.77 -9.15
C ARG A 40 -3.38 8.95 -9.02
N SER A 41 -4.07 9.32 -10.10
CA SER A 41 -5.53 9.47 -10.11
C SER A 41 -6.24 8.14 -9.84
N LEU A 42 -5.72 7.04 -10.39
CA LEU A 42 -6.19 5.69 -10.13
C LEU A 42 -6.08 5.36 -8.64
N ILE A 43 -4.90 5.55 -8.03
CA ILE A 43 -4.68 5.27 -6.60
C ILE A 43 -5.56 6.15 -5.70
N ILE A 44 -5.69 7.45 -6.02
CA ILE A 44 -6.58 8.36 -5.28
C ILE A 44 -8.01 7.83 -5.30
N MET A 45 -8.52 7.42 -6.45
CA MET A 45 -9.88 6.89 -6.53
C MET A 45 -10.06 5.59 -5.76
N ARG A 46 -9.10 4.67 -5.89
CA ARG A 46 -9.18 3.33 -5.27
C ARG A 46 -9.09 3.37 -3.75
N PHE A 47 -8.14 4.13 -3.21
CA PHE A 47 -7.81 4.06 -1.78
C PHE A 47 -8.31 5.26 -0.96
N PHE A 48 -8.41 6.44 -1.56
CA PHE A 48 -8.86 7.65 -0.85
C PHE A 48 -10.34 7.96 -1.07
N ARG A 49 -10.89 7.58 -2.23
CA ARG A 49 -12.32 7.82 -2.56
C ARG A 49 -13.17 6.55 -2.52
N GLY A 50 -12.59 5.41 -2.15
CA GLY A 50 -13.29 4.13 -1.98
C GLY A 50 -13.94 3.57 -3.25
N LYS A 51 -13.50 3.99 -4.45
CA LYS A 51 -14.08 3.51 -5.72
C LYS A 51 -13.63 2.10 -6.01
N THR A 52 -14.52 1.27 -6.54
CA THR A 52 -14.20 -0.06 -7.05
C THR A 52 -13.30 0.02 -8.31
N GLN A 53 -12.65 -1.08 -8.69
CA GLN A 53 -11.87 -1.13 -9.94
C GLN A 53 -12.75 -0.88 -11.16
N ALA A 54 -13.98 -1.41 -11.17
CA ALA A 54 -14.93 -1.21 -12.24
C ALA A 54 -15.40 0.25 -12.36
N GLU A 55 -15.68 0.92 -11.24
CA GLU A 55 -16.00 2.36 -11.25
C GLU A 55 -14.81 3.20 -11.70
N THR A 56 -13.62 2.91 -11.17
CA THR A 56 -12.38 3.63 -11.53
C THR A 56 -12.08 3.50 -13.01
N ALA A 57 -12.28 2.30 -13.58
CA ALA A 57 -12.13 2.03 -15.00
C ALA A 57 -13.08 2.89 -15.85
N LYS A 58 -14.36 2.96 -15.46
CA LYS A 58 -15.35 3.82 -16.12
C LYS A 58 -14.98 5.30 -16.05
N ILE A 59 -14.48 5.78 -14.91
CA ILE A 59 -14.12 7.19 -14.70
C ILE A 59 -12.88 7.59 -15.49
N LEU A 60 -11.87 6.71 -15.56
CA LEU A 60 -10.58 7.00 -16.21
C LEU A 60 -10.52 6.58 -17.69
N GLY A 61 -11.59 5.97 -18.23
CA GLY A 61 -11.57 5.45 -19.61
C GLY A 61 -10.68 4.22 -19.80
N PHE A 62 -10.44 3.45 -18.73
CA PHE A 62 -9.72 2.18 -18.79
C PHE A 62 -10.67 0.99 -18.80
N THR A 63 -10.14 -0.20 -19.12
CA THR A 63 -10.83 -1.46 -18.81
C THR A 63 -10.61 -1.83 -17.34
N GLN A 64 -11.55 -2.57 -16.73
CA GLN A 64 -11.39 -3.04 -15.34
C GLN A 64 -10.13 -3.92 -15.18
N VAL A 65 -9.82 -4.77 -16.17
CA VAL A 65 -8.60 -5.58 -16.16
C VAL A 65 -7.35 -4.70 -16.27
N GLY A 66 -7.40 -3.64 -17.08
CA GLY A 66 -6.32 -2.65 -17.18
C GLY A 66 -6.05 -1.96 -15.84
N VAL A 67 -7.11 -1.50 -15.16
CA VAL A 67 -7.02 -0.93 -13.81
C VAL A 67 -6.43 -1.95 -12.83
N SER A 68 -6.90 -3.20 -12.85
CA SER A 68 -6.38 -4.26 -11.97
C SER A 68 -4.88 -4.51 -12.16
N ARG A 69 -4.41 -4.59 -13.41
CA ARG A 69 -2.98 -4.78 -13.72
C ARG A 69 -2.15 -3.59 -13.28
N ARG A 70 -2.62 -2.37 -13.58
CA ARG A 70 -1.92 -1.13 -13.25
C ARG A 70 -1.87 -0.90 -11.74
N GLU A 71 -2.97 -1.13 -11.02
CA GLU A 71 -3.04 -1.10 -9.56
C GLU A 71 -2.02 -2.07 -8.94
N ARG A 72 -1.97 -3.32 -9.42
CA ARG A 72 -1.00 -4.31 -8.93
C ARG A 72 0.44 -3.86 -9.16
N LYS A 73 0.75 -3.32 -10.34
CA LYS A 73 2.09 -2.81 -10.67
C LYS A 73 2.49 -1.66 -9.74
N ILE A 74 1.61 -0.67 -9.58
CA ILE A 74 1.86 0.49 -8.70
C ILE A 74 2.08 0.03 -7.26
N LEU A 75 1.22 -0.86 -6.72
CA LEU A 75 1.36 -1.35 -5.35
C LEU A 75 2.65 -2.15 -5.14
N ALA A 76 3.11 -2.89 -6.14
CA ALA A 76 4.39 -3.59 -6.07
C ALA A 76 5.56 -2.58 -6.02
N GLU A 77 5.55 -1.57 -6.88
CA GLU A 77 6.56 -0.51 -6.89
C GLU A 77 6.57 0.30 -5.58
N LEU A 78 5.40 0.59 -5.02
CA LEU A 78 5.30 1.29 -3.74
C LEU A 78 5.86 0.45 -2.59
N ARG A 79 5.62 -0.87 -2.60
CA ARG A 79 6.20 -1.78 -1.59
C ARG A 79 7.72 -1.84 -1.68
N GLU A 80 8.28 -1.94 -2.88
CA GLU A 80 9.73 -1.98 -3.08
C GLU A 80 10.43 -0.71 -2.58
N LYS A 81 9.78 0.45 -2.71
CA LYS A 81 10.34 1.75 -2.29
C LYS A 81 10.20 2.05 -0.80
N LEU A 82 9.36 1.30 -0.08
CA LEU A 82 9.05 1.52 1.34
C LEU A 82 9.66 0.45 2.25
N ILE A 83 10.43 -0.50 1.69
CA ILE A 83 11.18 -1.54 2.41
C ILE A 83 12.65 -1.18 2.44
#